data_AF-A0A0J9C0E8-F1
#
_entry.id   AF-A0A0J9C0E8-F1
#
_cell.length_a   1.000
_cell.length_b   1.000
_cell.length_c   1.000
_cell.angle_alpha   90.00
_cell.angle_beta   90.00
_cell.angle_gamma   90.00
#
_symmetry.space_group_name_H-M   'P 1'
#
loop_
_entity.id
_entity.type
_entity.pdbx_description
1 polymer ?
#
loop_
_entity_poly.entity_id
_entity_poly.type
_entity_poly.pdbx_seq_one_letter_code
_entity_poly.pdbx_strand_id
1 'polypeptide(L)'
;MEQTIPQTVSRESLGAKVGLFSTIGNVVLFVCKYLAGTLCGNVAVLAESFDNLMDSLNSLLVILGFHMSGRKEDYLHPYGHGRCEYVLGLIIAITIILTGAAMLRESILWILYPPDRSFPAVVYGVSALSILVKYAMSLYTSHMNKQLDSSALKACEQNEAADIRMTLLTVGSACLYSLSGFSADGVVGIVISGLILKDGLKSFAEHFVLLLGEGVSGQQMAQIQAIFDCKKDMVTLKKADLHDYGPESRIISLQVTVNPVCSPVEVNTCMDSISEDIKALGLCPAFSLSMEQILV
;
A
#
# COMPACT_ATOMS: atom_id res chain seq x y z
N MET A 1 -8.48 36.91 -14.13
CA MET A 1 -9.35 36.17 -13.19
C MET A 1 -8.58 34.92 -12.78
N GLU A 2 -7.83 35.07 -11.70
CA GLU A 2 -7.10 33.98 -11.05
C GLU A 2 -8.14 33.01 -10.49
N GLN A 3 -8.24 31.82 -11.07
CA GLN A 3 -9.00 30.74 -10.45
C GLN A 3 -8.16 30.19 -9.30
N THR A 4 -8.43 30.70 -8.12
CA THR A 4 -7.95 30.20 -6.84
C THR A 4 -8.34 28.73 -6.74
N ILE A 5 -7.35 27.84 -6.83
CA ILE A 5 -7.52 26.42 -6.52
C ILE A 5 -8.05 26.34 -5.08
N PRO A 6 -9.25 25.80 -4.82
CA PRO A 6 -9.77 25.68 -3.47
C PRO A 6 -8.81 24.80 -2.67
N GLN A 7 -8.48 25.22 -1.45
CA GLN A 7 -7.57 24.56 -0.51
C GLN A 7 -7.66 23.03 -0.63
N THR A 8 -6.62 22.47 -1.23
CA THR A 8 -6.51 21.08 -1.66
C THR A 8 -6.73 20.16 -0.45
N VAL A 9 -7.69 19.24 -0.57
CA VAL A 9 -7.99 18.22 0.44
C VAL A 9 -6.67 17.53 0.83
N SER A 10 -6.26 17.63 2.11
CA SER A 10 -4.99 17.06 2.60
C SER A 10 -4.95 15.54 2.42
N ARG A 11 -3.77 14.98 2.10
CA ARG A 11 -3.49 13.53 2.00
C ARG A 11 -4.07 12.78 3.19
N GLU A 12 -3.89 13.34 4.40
CA GLU A 12 -4.43 12.82 5.65
C GLU A 12 -5.95 12.66 5.61
N SER A 13 -6.66 13.70 5.18
CA SER A 13 -8.12 13.72 5.16
C SER A 13 -8.72 12.80 4.09
N LEU A 14 -8.03 12.57 2.97
CA LEU A 14 -8.42 11.57 1.97
C LEU A 14 -8.18 10.16 2.50
N GLY A 15 -7.01 9.90 3.07
CA GLY A 15 -6.68 8.63 3.71
C GLY A 15 -7.66 8.26 4.83
N ALA A 16 -8.03 9.23 5.66
CA ALA A 16 -9.02 9.06 6.72
C ALA A 16 -10.42 8.71 6.17
N LYS A 17 -10.85 9.33 5.06
CA LYS A 17 -12.13 9.01 4.40
C LYS A 17 -12.16 7.57 3.88
N VAL A 18 -11.07 7.13 3.23
CA VAL A 18 -10.94 5.76 2.71
C VAL A 18 -10.95 4.76 3.84
N GLY A 19 -10.12 4.99 4.86
CA GLY A 19 -10.05 4.11 6.01
C GLY A 19 -11.37 4.05 6.80
N LEU A 20 -12.09 5.17 6.94
CA LEU A 20 -13.39 5.19 7.60
C LEU A 20 -14.46 4.45 6.78
N PHE A 21 -14.52 4.68 5.47
CA PHE A 21 -15.44 3.97 4.58
C PHE A 21 -15.22 2.45 4.67
N SER A 22 -13.96 2.03 4.61
CA SER A 22 -13.57 0.61 4.69
C SER A 22 -13.84 0.02 6.06
N THR A 23 -13.57 0.77 7.14
CA THR A 23 -13.89 0.38 8.53
C THR A 23 -15.40 0.14 8.68
N ILE A 24 -16.23 1.09 8.26
CA ILE A 24 -17.69 0.96 8.38
C ILE A 24 -18.19 -0.24 7.56
N GLY A 25 -17.73 -0.40 6.31
CA GLY A 25 -18.12 -1.52 5.46
C GLY A 25 -17.78 -2.87 6.10
N ASN A 26 -16.55 -3.02 6.60
CA ASN A 26 -16.08 -4.23 7.26
C ASN A 26 -16.85 -4.52 8.58
N VAL A 27 -17.14 -3.50 9.39
CA VAL A 27 -17.95 -3.66 10.61
C VAL A 27 -19.38 -4.11 10.28
N VAL A 28 -20.00 -3.51 9.26
CA VAL A 28 -21.35 -3.91 8.81
C VAL A 28 -21.35 -5.36 8.35
N LEU A 29 -20.36 -5.77 7.56
CA LEU A 29 -20.22 -7.16 7.11
C LEU A 29 -19.97 -8.13 8.27
N PHE A 30 -19.12 -7.77 9.22
CA PHE A 30 -18.90 -8.54 10.45
C PHE A 30 -20.22 -8.79 11.18
N VAL A 31 -21.00 -7.74 11.45
CA VAL A 31 -22.28 -7.88 12.16
C VAL A 31 -23.26 -8.76 11.39
N CYS A 32 -23.42 -8.54 10.08
CA CYS A 32 -24.31 -9.33 9.23
C CYS A 32 -23.92 -10.81 9.20
N LYS A 33 -22.63 -11.12 8.96
CA LYS A 33 -22.12 -12.50 8.91
C LYS A 33 -22.14 -13.16 10.28
N TYR A 34 -21.79 -12.44 11.34
CA TYR A 34 -21.81 -12.97 12.70
C TYR A 34 -23.23 -13.38 13.12
N LEU A 35 -24.22 -12.51 12.89
CA LEU A 35 -25.62 -12.83 13.16
C LEU A 35 -26.13 -14.00 12.30
N ALA A 36 -25.81 -14.01 11.00
CA ALA A 36 -26.20 -15.12 10.13
C ALA A 36 -25.55 -16.45 10.55
N GLY A 37 -24.25 -16.42 10.85
CA GLY A 37 -23.48 -17.58 11.29
C GLY A 37 -23.96 -18.14 12.62
N THR A 38 -24.25 -17.28 13.60
CA THR A 38 -24.77 -17.71 14.91
C THR A 38 -26.18 -18.29 14.81
N LEU A 39 -27.09 -17.63 14.09
CA LEU A 39 -28.47 -18.10 13.92
C LEU A 39 -28.55 -19.40 13.13
N CYS A 40 -27.66 -19.58 12.15
CA CYS A 40 -27.61 -20.78 11.31
C CYS A 40 -26.70 -21.90 11.87
N GLY A 41 -25.97 -21.66 12.95
CA GLY A 41 -24.96 -22.60 13.47
C GLY A 41 -23.80 -22.87 12.51
N ASN A 42 -23.49 -21.95 11.59
CA ASN A 42 -22.47 -22.16 10.56
C ASN A 42 -21.12 -21.57 10.99
N VAL A 43 -20.21 -22.45 11.40
CA VAL A 43 -18.85 -22.10 11.86
C VAL A 43 -18.02 -21.44 10.77
N ALA A 44 -18.19 -21.82 9.50
CA ALA A 44 -17.43 -21.22 8.39
C ALA A 44 -17.79 -19.74 8.20
N VAL A 45 -19.07 -19.40 8.29
CA VAL A 45 -19.56 -18.01 8.16
C VAL A 45 -19.15 -17.18 9.38
N LEU A 46 -19.13 -17.79 10.56
CA LEU A 46 -18.60 -17.15 11.76
C LEU A 46 -17.11 -16.81 11.61
N ALA A 47 -16.30 -17.75 11.09
CA ALA A 47 -14.89 -17.49 10.81
C ALA A 47 -14.73 -16.31 9.82
N GLU A 48 -15.47 -16.31 8.71
CA GLU A 48 -15.45 -15.20 7.74
C GLU A 48 -15.89 -13.85 8.35
N SER A 49 -16.74 -13.86 9.38
CA SER A 49 -17.11 -12.63 10.08
C SER A 49 -15.92 -12.05 10.83
N PHE A 50 -15.15 -12.87 11.54
CA PHE A 50 -13.96 -12.42 12.27
C PHE A 50 -12.86 -11.91 11.33
N ASP A 51 -12.77 -12.46 10.11
CA ASP A 51 -11.87 -11.88 9.09
C ASP A 51 -12.28 -10.44 8.75
N ASN A 52 -13.57 -10.16 8.56
CA ASN A 52 -14.03 -8.78 8.34
C ASN A 52 -13.81 -7.88 9.56
N LEU A 53 -13.82 -8.43 10.77
CA LEU A 53 -13.42 -7.67 11.96
C LEU A 53 -11.92 -7.29 11.90
N MET A 54 -11.05 -8.22 11.50
CA MET A 54 -9.62 -7.95 11.31
C MET A 54 -9.38 -6.94 10.19
N ASP A 55 -10.14 -6.98 9.11
CA ASP A 55 -10.08 -5.99 8.03
C ASP A 55 -10.48 -4.58 8.50
N SER A 56 -11.47 -4.50 9.41
CA SER A 56 -11.81 -3.24 10.05
C SER A 56 -10.65 -2.70 10.87
N LEU A 57 -9.90 -3.56 11.58
CA LEU A 57 -8.72 -3.14 12.33
C LEU A 57 -7.61 -2.68 11.38
N ASN A 58 -7.37 -3.38 10.28
CA ASN A 58 -6.42 -2.95 9.24
C ASN A 58 -6.82 -1.58 8.64
N SER A 59 -8.12 -1.34 8.43
CA SER A 59 -8.63 -0.06 7.94
C SER A 59 -8.40 1.08 8.94
N LEU A 60 -8.48 0.80 10.24
CA LEU A 60 -8.10 1.76 11.29
C LEU A 60 -6.59 2.03 11.31
N LEU A 61 -5.76 0.99 11.09
CA LEU A 61 -4.31 1.15 10.95
C LEU A 61 -3.95 2.05 9.77
N VAL A 62 -4.69 1.97 8.66
CA VAL A 62 -4.54 2.91 7.52
C VAL A 62 -4.83 4.35 7.96
N ILE A 63 -5.92 4.61 8.68
CA ILE A 63 -6.25 5.96 9.19
C ILE A 63 -5.13 6.48 10.09
N LEU A 64 -4.68 5.65 11.03
CA LEU A 64 -3.57 5.98 11.91
C LEU A 64 -2.29 6.25 11.13
N GLY A 65 -2.05 5.52 10.04
CA GLY A 65 -0.88 5.72 9.19
C GLY A 65 -0.86 7.05 8.51
N PHE A 66 -1.96 7.45 7.90
CA PHE A 66 -2.09 8.78 7.30
C PHE A 66 -1.99 9.90 8.35
N HIS A 67 -2.58 9.70 9.53
CA HIS A 67 -2.50 10.69 10.61
C HIS A 67 -1.08 10.83 11.17
N MET A 68 -0.38 9.71 11.35
CA MET A 68 0.99 9.71 11.85
C MET A 68 1.98 10.18 10.78
N SER A 69 1.84 9.76 9.53
CA SER A 69 2.73 10.15 8.44
C SER A 69 2.65 11.63 8.11
N GLY A 70 1.46 12.23 8.26
CA GLY A 70 1.24 13.67 8.07
C GLY A 70 1.75 14.55 9.23
N ARG A 71 2.28 13.95 10.32
CA ARG A 71 2.88 14.75 11.40
C ARG A 71 4.16 15.40 10.94
N LYS A 72 4.23 16.72 11.17
CA LYS A 72 5.42 17.54 10.93
C LYS A 72 6.62 17.05 11.74
N GLU A 73 7.80 17.49 11.30
CA GLU A 73 9.09 17.26 11.94
C GLU A 73 9.07 17.67 13.42
N ASP A 74 9.75 16.87 14.26
CA ASP A 74 9.98 17.18 15.66
C ASP A 74 11.46 16.96 16.02
N TYR A 75 11.84 17.26 17.27
CA TYR A 75 13.24 17.16 17.71
C TYR A 75 13.79 15.71 17.65
N LEU A 76 12.94 14.70 17.84
CA LEU A 76 13.31 13.29 17.77
C LEU A 76 13.30 12.77 16.32
N HIS A 77 12.47 13.36 15.46
CA HIS A 77 12.22 12.99 14.07
C HIS A 77 12.40 14.21 13.15
N PRO A 78 13.66 14.64 12.91
CA PRO A 78 13.96 15.84 12.14
C PRO A 78 13.59 15.74 10.66
N TYR A 79 13.31 14.54 10.15
CA TYR A 79 12.85 14.30 8.78
C TYR A 79 11.36 13.95 8.68
N GLY A 80 10.64 14.09 9.80
CA GLY A 80 9.21 13.82 9.90
C GLY A 80 8.89 12.34 10.14
N HIS A 81 7.61 12.02 10.03
CA HIS A 81 7.04 10.72 10.41
C HIS A 81 6.58 9.88 9.19
N GLY A 82 6.95 10.28 7.97
CA GLY A 82 6.44 9.68 6.74
C GLY A 82 6.61 8.16 6.66
N ARG A 83 7.73 7.62 7.17
CA ARG A 83 8.00 6.17 7.23
C ARG A 83 6.97 5.38 8.06
N CYS A 84 6.18 6.02 8.92
CA CYS A 84 5.08 5.35 9.62
C CYS A 84 4.09 4.70 8.63
N GLU A 85 3.86 5.31 7.46
CA GLU A 85 3.00 4.72 6.42
C GLU A 85 3.57 3.39 5.91
N TYR A 86 4.89 3.29 5.73
CA TYR A 86 5.57 2.06 5.29
C TYR A 86 5.52 0.98 6.35
N VAL A 87 5.72 1.33 7.63
CA VAL A 87 5.62 0.39 8.76
C VAL A 87 4.22 -0.19 8.85
N LEU A 88 3.18 0.62 8.68
CA LEU A 88 1.80 0.15 8.74
C LEU A 88 1.44 -0.70 7.52
N GLY A 89 1.91 -0.34 6.33
CA GLY A 89 1.79 -1.19 5.16
C GLY A 89 2.49 -2.55 5.33
N LEU A 90 3.63 -2.59 6.02
CA LEU A 90 4.31 -3.85 6.38
C LEU A 90 3.48 -4.70 7.36
N ILE A 91 2.86 -4.08 8.36
CA ILE A 91 1.96 -4.78 9.30
C ILE A 91 0.77 -5.38 8.55
N ILE A 92 0.15 -4.63 7.63
CA ILE A 92 -0.96 -5.12 6.80
C ILE A 92 -0.49 -6.29 5.92
N ALA A 93 0.70 -6.20 5.31
CA ALA A 93 1.25 -7.29 4.50
C ALA A 93 1.49 -8.57 5.32
N ILE A 94 1.93 -8.44 6.58
CA ILE A 94 2.05 -9.59 7.50
C ILE A 94 0.68 -10.21 7.76
N THR A 95 -0.35 -9.41 8.02
CA THR A 95 -1.71 -9.91 8.21
C THR A 95 -2.20 -10.68 6.98
N ILE A 96 -1.96 -10.18 5.76
CA ILE A 96 -2.31 -10.88 4.50
C ILE A 96 -1.62 -12.25 4.43
N ILE A 97 -0.33 -12.33 4.78
CA ILE A 97 0.42 -13.59 4.80
C ILE A 97 -0.18 -14.57 5.83
N LEU A 98 -0.51 -14.09 7.03
CA LEU A 98 -1.13 -14.91 8.07
C LEU A 98 -2.50 -15.44 7.64
N THR A 99 -3.34 -14.60 7.03
CA THR A 99 -4.64 -14.99 6.47
C THR A 99 -4.48 -16.02 5.34
N GLY A 100 -3.52 -15.81 4.44
CA GLY A 100 -3.18 -16.78 3.39
C GLY A 100 -2.72 -18.13 3.94
N ALA A 101 -1.89 -18.14 4.99
CA ALA A 101 -1.43 -19.36 5.64
C ALA A 101 -2.55 -20.09 6.40
N ALA A 102 -3.42 -19.34 7.09
CA ALA A 102 -4.60 -19.90 7.74
C ALA A 102 -5.54 -20.55 6.72
N MET A 103 -5.80 -19.87 5.60
CA MET A 103 -6.61 -20.41 4.51
C MET A 103 -5.98 -21.66 3.88
N LEU A 104 -4.66 -21.68 3.68
CA LEU A 104 -3.97 -22.86 3.16
C LEU A 104 -4.17 -24.06 4.09
N ARG A 105 -3.97 -23.86 5.39
CA ARG A 105 -4.21 -24.89 6.41
C ARG A 105 -5.65 -25.39 6.36
N GLU A 106 -6.61 -24.48 6.33
CA GLU A 106 -8.04 -24.82 6.30
C GLU A 106 -8.43 -25.56 5.01
N SER A 107 -7.86 -25.16 3.88
CA SER A 107 -8.08 -25.81 2.59
C SER A 107 -7.54 -27.24 2.58
N ILE A 108 -6.38 -27.49 3.20
CA ILE A 108 -5.84 -28.85 3.39
C ILE A 108 -6.77 -29.67 4.29
N LEU A 109 -7.28 -29.08 5.37
CA LEU A 109 -8.22 -29.73 6.27
C LEU A 109 -9.52 -30.11 5.55
N TRP A 110 -10.03 -29.27 4.65
CA TRP A 110 -11.22 -29.60 3.86
C TRP A 110 -11.01 -30.75 2.87
N ILE A 111 -9.78 -30.98 2.39
CA ILE A 111 -9.47 -32.17 1.58
C ILE A 111 -9.48 -33.43 2.45
N LEU A 112 -8.86 -33.36 3.63
CA LEU A 112 -8.72 -34.52 4.54
C LEU A 112 -10.03 -34.87 5.24
N TYR A 113 -10.79 -33.84 5.63
CA TYR A 113 -12.04 -33.92 6.36
C TYR A 113 -13.06 -32.99 5.70
N PRO A 114 -13.72 -33.43 4.61
CA PRO A 114 -14.72 -32.62 3.91
C PRO A 114 -15.82 -32.17 4.89
N PRO A 115 -15.99 -30.86 5.14
CA PRO A 115 -17.04 -30.39 6.01
C PRO A 115 -18.40 -30.59 5.33
N ASP A 116 -19.43 -30.91 6.11
CA ASP A 116 -20.79 -30.98 5.61
C ASP A 116 -21.29 -29.55 5.33
N ARG A 117 -21.26 -29.15 4.06
CA ARG A 117 -21.57 -27.77 3.63
C ARG A 117 -23.01 -27.63 3.17
N SER A 118 -23.97 -27.97 4.02
CA SER A 118 -25.33 -27.47 3.82
C SER A 118 -25.34 -25.97 4.08
N PHE A 119 -25.37 -25.15 3.01
CA PHE A 119 -25.51 -23.70 3.13
C PHE A 119 -27.00 -23.34 3.20
N PRO A 120 -27.50 -22.80 4.33
CA PRO A 120 -28.82 -22.19 4.36
C PRO A 120 -28.88 -21.02 3.37
N ALA A 121 -30.06 -20.78 2.79
CA ALA A 121 -30.27 -19.67 1.85
C ALA A 121 -29.82 -18.30 2.40
N VAL A 122 -29.93 -18.12 3.74
CA VAL A 122 -29.45 -16.93 4.45
C VAL A 122 -27.96 -16.70 4.25
N VAL A 123 -27.15 -17.76 4.27
CA VAL A 123 -25.70 -17.65 4.12
C VAL A 123 -25.33 -17.24 2.70
N TYR A 124 -25.98 -17.81 1.67
CA TYR A 124 -25.79 -17.38 0.29
C TYR A 124 -26.11 -15.89 0.11
N GLY A 125 -27.21 -15.42 0.71
CA GLY A 125 -27.61 -14.01 0.66
C GLY A 125 -26.57 -13.09 1.29
N VAL A 126 -26.05 -13.45 2.47
CA VAL A 126 -25.04 -12.64 3.17
C VAL A 126 -23.69 -12.68 2.45
N SER A 127 -23.25 -13.81 1.91
CA SER A 127 -22.03 -13.89 1.11
C SER A 127 -22.12 -13.07 -0.18
N ALA A 128 -23.29 -13.08 -0.86
CA ALA A 128 -23.52 -12.23 -2.03
C ALA A 128 -23.49 -10.73 -1.69
N LEU A 129 -24.11 -10.33 -0.58
CA LEU A 129 -24.02 -8.97 -0.05
C LEU A 129 -22.57 -8.59 0.25
N SER A 130 -21.80 -9.51 0.83
CA SER A 130 -20.40 -9.30 1.19
C SER A 130 -19.53 -9.05 -0.03
N ILE A 131 -19.72 -9.82 -1.10
CA ILE A 131 -19.03 -9.60 -2.38
C ILE A 131 -19.35 -8.20 -2.92
N LEU A 132 -20.62 -7.79 -2.89
CA LEU A 132 -21.04 -6.48 -3.40
C LEU A 132 -20.41 -5.33 -2.61
N VAL A 133 -20.44 -5.41 -1.27
CA VAL A 133 -19.86 -4.38 -0.39
C VAL A 133 -18.34 -4.34 -0.56
N LYS A 134 -17.65 -5.48 -0.52
CA LYS A 134 -16.19 -5.54 -0.72
C LYS A 134 -15.79 -5.05 -2.10
N TYR A 135 -16.57 -5.34 -3.14
CA TYR A 135 -16.32 -4.82 -4.48
C TYR A 135 -16.46 -3.30 -4.54
N ALA A 136 -17.49 -2.72 -3.90
CA ALA A 136 -17.64 -1.27 -3.80
C ALA A 136 -16.48 -0.62 -3.02
N MET A 137 -16.03 -1.26 -1.94
CA MET A 137 -14.84 -0.85 -1.17
C MET A 137 -13.59 -0.88 -2.03
N SER A 138 -13.32 -2.00 -2.70
CA SER A 138 -12.16 -2.15 -3.58
C SER A 138 -12.13 -1.08 -4.66
N LEU A 139 -13.27 -0.78 -5.32
CA LEU A 139 -13.33 0.30 -6.31
C LEU A 139 -13.00 1.67 -5.73
N TYR A 140 -13.52 1.97 -4.53
CA TYR A 140 -13.25 3.24 -3.86
C TYR A 140 -11.79 3.36 -3.42
N THR A 141 -11.24 2.30 -2.79
CA THR A 141 -9.85 2.20 -2.36
C THR A 141 -8.91 2.32 -3.56
N SER A 142 -9.12 1.57 -4.65
CA SER A 142 -8.31 1.67 -5.87
C SER A 142 -8.36 3.06 -6.50
N HIS A 143 -9.54 3.71 -6.53
CA HIS A 143 -9.68 5.04 -7.10
C HIS A 143 -8.91 6.09 -6.29
N MET A 144 -8.94 5.99 -4.97
CA MET A 144 -8.22 6.89 -4.07
C MET A 144 -6.72 6.59 -4.02
N ASN A 145 -6.33 5.31 -4.07
CA ASN A 145 -4.94 4.89 -4.11
C ASN A 145 -4.22 5.43 -5.36
N LYS A 146 -4.90 5.49 -6.52
CA LYS A 146 -4.34 6.13 -7.72
C LYS A 146 -4.08 7.63 -7.57
N GLN A 147 -4.78 8.31 -6.66
CA GLN A 147 -4.58 9.74 -6.41
C GLN A 147 -3.52 10.00 -5.34
N LEU A 148 -3.42 9.10 -4.36
CA LEU A 148 -2.52 9.23 -3.23
C LEU A 148 -1.19 8.52 -3.43
N ASP A 149 -1.10 7.52 -4.30
CA ASP A 149 0.06 6.63 -4.44
C ASP A 149 0.56 6.14 -3.07
N SER A 150 -0.34 5.51 -2.31
CA SER A 150 -0.09 5.10 -0.94
C SER A 150 0.20 3.61 -0.86
N SER A 151 1.34 3.26 -0.26
CA SER A 151 1.72 1.86 -0.09
C SER A 151 0.72 1.13 0.82
N ALA A 152 0.25 1.80 1.88
CA ALA A 152 -0.75 1.27 2.80
C ALA A 152 -2.11 1.02 2.11
N LEU A 153 -2.58 1.95 1.26
CA LEU A 153 -3.81 1.75 0.50
C LEU A 153 -3.67 0.65 -0.55
N LYS A 154 -2.50 0.52 -1.19
CA LYS A 154 -2.22 -0.57 -2.12
C LYS A 154 -2.29 -1.93 -1.43
N ALA A 155 -1.76 -2.06 -0.22
CA ALA A 155 -1.88 -3.28 0.58
C ALA A 155 -3.34 -3.56 0.96
N CYS A 156 -4.11 -2.53 1.34
CA CYS A 156 -5.53 -2.64 1.64
C CYS A 156 -6.35 -3.13 0.43
N GLU A 157 -6.10 -2.54 -0.75
CA GLU A 157 -6.72 -2.94 -2.02
C GLU A 157 -6.46 -4.41 -2.36
N GLN A 158 -5.22 -4.88 -2.17
CA GLN A 158 -4.87 -6.28 -2.39
C GLN A 158 -5.60 -7.23 -1.43
N ASN A 159 -5.74 -6.84 -0.16
CA ASN A 159 -6.48 -7.58 0.84
C ASN A 159 -7.98 -7.65 0.49
N GLU A 160 -8.62 -6.53 0.17
CA GLU A 160 -10.03 -6.50 -0.24
C GLU A 160 -10.29 -7.36 -1.49
N ALA A 161 -9.38 -7.33 -2.47
CA ALA A 161 -9.48 -8.17 -3.65
C ALA A 161 -9.30 -9.66 -3.34
N ALA A 162 -8.47 -10.01 -2.36
CA ALA A 162 -8.32 -11.39 -1.88
C ALA A 162 -9.61 -11.90 -1.24
N ASP A 163 -10.27 -11.10 -0.39
CA ASP A 163 -11.54 -11.47 0.25
C ASP A 163 -12.67 -11.70 -0.74
N ILE A 164 -12.74 -10.89 -1.80
CA ILE A 164 -13.71 -11.07 -2.89
C ILE A 164 -13.47 -12.42 -3.57
N ARG A 165 -12.22 -12.73 -3.92
CA ARG A 165 -11.86 -14.01 -4.56
C ARG A 165 -12.18 -15.19 -3.65
N MET A 166 -11.89 -15.08 -2.35
CA MET A 166 -12.20 -16.11 -1.36
C MET A 166 -13.71 -16.33 -1.24
N THR A 167 -14.49 -15.26 -1.08
CA THR A 167 -15.96 -15.37 -0.91
C THR A 167 -16.62 -15.92 -2.17
N LEU A 168 -16.18 -15.49 -3.35
CA LEU A 168 -16.63 -16.04 -4.63
C LEU A 168 -16.33 -17.53 -4.74
N LEU A 169 -15.13 -17.94 -4.32
CA LEU A 169 -14.79 -19.36 -4.29
C LEU A 169 -15.73 -20.13 -3.37
N THR A 170 -15.90 -19.69 -2.12
CA THR A 170 -16.73 -20.38 -1.13
C THR A 170 -18.17 -20.52 -1.59
N VAL A 171 -18.75 -19.47 -2.20
CA VAL A 171 -20.12 -19.51 -2.74
C VAL A 171 -20.20 -20.39 -3.99
N GLY A 172 -19.23 -20.28 -4.89
CA GLY A 172 -19.18 -21.07 -6.13
C GLY A 172 -19.02 -22.56 -5.85
N SER A 173 -18.17 -22.92 -4.90
CA SER A 173 -17.95 -24.30 -4.49
C SER A 173 -19.17 -24.89 -3.78
N ALA A 174 -19.85 -24.12 -2.93
CA ALA A 174 -21.12 -24.52 -2.31
C ALA A 174 -22.23 -24.77 -3.35
N CYS A 175 -22.30 -23.93 -4.40
CA CYS A 175 -23.23 -24.10 -5.51
C CYS A 175 -22.91 -25.36 -6.35
N LEU A 176 -21.64 -25.64 -6.62
CA LEU A 176 -21.23 -26.86 -7.30
C LEU A 176 -21.54 -28.11 -6.47
N TYR A 177 -21.32 -28.06 -5.16
CA TYR A 177 -21.64 -29.15 -4.25
C TYR A 177 -23.13 -29.47 -4.23
N SER A 178 -24.01 -28.45 -4.21
CA SER A 178 -25.47 -28.67 -4.21
C SER A 178 -26.00 -29.27 -5.51
N LEU A 179 -25.33 -29.03 -6.64
CA LEU A 179 -25.72 -29.56 -7.96
C LEU A 179 -25.12 -30.93 -8.28
N SER A 180 -23.87 -31.19 -7.86
CA SER A 180 -23.09 -32.35 -8.29
C SER A 180 -22.63 -33.28 -7.17
N GLY A 181 -22.73 -32.86 -5.91
CA GLY A 181 -22.19 -33.57 -4.75
C GLY A 181 -20.65 -33.55 -4.65
N PHE A 182 -19.95 -32.87 -5.56
CA PHE A 182 -18.49 -32.79 -5.58
C PHE A 182 -18.00 -31.55 -4.82
N SER A 183 -17.14 -31.73 -3.82
CA SER A 183 -16.49 -30.62 -3.12
C SER A 183 -15.12 -30.33 -3.74
N ALA A 184 -15.03 -29.19 -4.43
CA ALA A 184 -13.77 -28.68 -5.01
C ALA A 184 -13.03 -27.71 -4.06
N ASP A 185 -13.63 -27.40 -2.91
CA ASP A 185 -13.30 -26.31 -2.00
C ASP A 185 -11.85 -26.39 -1.52
N GLY A 186 -11.37 -27.58 -1.18
CA GLY A 186 -10.02 -27.78 -0.68
C GLY A 186 -8.96 -27.54 -1.77
N VAL A 187 -9.14 -28.09 -2.97
CA VAL A 187 -8.16 -27.93 -4.07
C VAL A 187 -8.11 -26.48 -4.54
N VAL A 188 -9.27 -25.87 -4.76
CA VAL A 188 -9.31 -24.48 -5.23
C VAL A 188 -8.88 -23.53 -4.11
N GLY A 189 -9.18 -23.84 -2.85
CA GLY A 189 -8.70 -23.09 -1.69
C GLY A 189 -7.17 -23.10 -1.56
N ILE A 190 -6.51 -24.23 -1.85
CA ILE A 190 -5.04 -24.31 -1.95
C ILE A 190 -4.50 -23.38 -3.05
N VAL A 191 -5.14 -23.37 -4.22
CA VAL A 191 -4.71 -22.49 -5.33
C VAL A 191 -4.85 -21.02 -4.93
N ILE A 192 -6.00 -20.62 -4.37
CA ILE A 192 -6.24 -19.23 -3.98
C ILE A 192 -5.32 -18.80 -2.84
N SER A 193 -5.16 -19.62 -1.80
CA SER A 193 -4.23 -19.32 -0.70
C SER A 193 -2.79 -19.17 -1.18
N GLY A 194 -2.35 -19.98 -2.16
CA GLY A 194 -1.05 -19.80 -2.81
C GLY A 194 -0.90 -18.44 -3.52
N LEU A 195 -1.94 -17.98 -4.22
CA LEU A 195 -1.95 -16.64 -4.83
C LEU A 195 -1.90 -15.53 -3.79
N ILE A 196 -2.67 -15.66 -2.70
CA ILE A 196 -2.70 -14.68 -1.60
C ILE A 196 -1.36 -14.62 -0.89
N LEU A 197 -0.73 -15.77 -0.59
CA LEU A 197 0.61 -15.83 -0.01
C LEU A 197 1.65 -15.17 -0.92
N LYS A 198 1.58 -15.41 -2.23
CA LYS A 198 2.45 -14.75 -3.21
C LYS A 198 2.27 -13.23 -3.19
N ASP A 199 1.03 -12.76 -3.21
CA ASP A 199 0.71 -11.32 -3.19
C ASP A 199 1.13 -10.67 -1.86
N GLY A 200 0.89 -11.35 -0.73
CA GLY A 200 1.31 -10.91 0.59
C GLY A 200 2.83 -10.84 0.75
N LEU A 201 3.57 -11.85 0.28
CA LEU A 201 5.04 -11.85 0.28
C LEU A 201 5.61 -10.76 -0.62
N LYS A 202 5.00 -10.53 -1.79
CA LYS A 202 5.38 -9.43 -2.67
C LYS A 202 5.14 -8.08 -1.99
N SER A 203 3.98 -7.87 -1.39
CA SER A 203 3.64 -6.66 -0.65
C SER A 203 4.60 -6.43 0.52
N PHE A 204 4.94 -7.48 1.26
CA PHE A 204 5.92 -7.43 2.33
C PHE A 204 7.30 -6.98 1.82
N ALA A 205 7.77 -7.58 0.73
CA ALA A 205 9.05 -7.21 0.12
C ALA A 205 9.07 -5.75 -0.35
N GLU A 206 8.01 -5.29 -1.01
CA GLU A 206 7.87 -3.89 -1.45
C GLU A 206 7.94 -2.92 -0.26
N HIS A 207 7.20 -3.18 0.81
CA HIS A 207 7.20 -2.33 2.02
C HIS A 207 8.52 -2.40 2.80
N PHE A 208 9.16 -3.56 2.83
CA PHE A 208 10.44 -3.73 3.47
C PHE A 208 11.54 -2.94 2.74
N VAL A 209 11.52 -2.93 1.40
CA VAL A 209 12.41 -2.11 0.58
C VAL A 209 12.17 -0.62 0.84
N LEU A 210 10.90 -0.17 0.86
CA LEU A 210 10.57 1.23 1.19
C LEU A 210 11.09 1.64 2.58
N LEU A 211 11.04 0.73 3.56
CA LEU A 211 11.54 0.99 4.91
C LEU A 211 13.07 1.09 4.98
N LEU A 212 13.78 0.29 4.19
CA LEU A 212 15.24 0.41 4.03
C LEU A 212 15.62 1.69 3.27
N GLY A 213 14.72 2.17 2.41
CA GLY A 213 14.89 3.32 1.54
C GLY A 213 15.14 2.89 0.09
N GLU A 214 14.48 3.55 -0.85
CA GLU A 214 14.70 3.36 -2.28
C GLU A 214 15.81 4.28 -2.79
N GLY A 215 16.66 3.73 -3.66
CA GLY A 215 17.64 4.51 -4.41
C GLY A 215 17.03 5.24 -5.60
N VAL A 216 17.82 6.09 -6.26
CA VAL A 216 17.42 6.75 -7.51
C VAL A 216 17.20 5.69 -8.59
N SER A 217 16.01 5.63 -9.18
CA SER A 217 15.74 4.72 -10.30
C SER A 217 16.61 5.07 -11.52
N GLY A 218 16.90 4.10 -12.39
CA GLY A 218 17.75 4.32 -13.56
C GLY A 218 17.25 5.45 -14.48
N GLN A 219 15.93 5.60 -14.61
CA GLN A 219 15.32 6.70 -15.37
C GLN A 219 15.52 8.06 -14.71
N GLN A 220 15.32 8.15 -13.39
CA GLN A 220 15.54 9.39 -12.64
C GLN A 220 17.02 9.79 -12.66
N MET A 221 17.93 8.81 -12.54
CA MET A 221 19.36 9.06 -12.62
C MET A 221 19.77 9.59 -13.99
N ALA A 222 19.20 9.06 -15.07
CA ALA A 222 19.46 9.55 -16.42
C ALA A 222 18.96 11.01 -16.61
N GLN A 223 17.82 11.37 -16.02
CA GLN A 223 17.31 12.74 -16.05
C GLN A 223 18.20 13.71 -15.26
N ILE A 224 18.65 13.30 -14.06
CA ILE A 224 19.57 14.10 -13.25
C ILE A 224 20.89 14.26 -14.01
N GLN A 225 21.45 13.18 -14.55
CA GLN A 225 22.71 13.20 -15.32
C GLN A 225 22.62 14.16 -16.52
N ALA A 226 21.50 14.17 -17.25
CA ALA A 226 21.31 15.05 -18.40
C ALA A 226 21.37 16.55 -18.02
N ILE A 227 20.90 16.94 -16.83
CA ILE A 227 21.02 18.32 -16.34
C ILE A 227 22.49 18.69 -16.10
N PHE A 228 23.25 17.78 -15.50
CA PHE A 228 24.68 18.01 -15.26
C PHE A 228 25.50 18.00 -16.55
N ASP A 229 25.16 17.17 -17.54
CA ASP A 229 25.86 17.09 -18.81
C ASP A 229 25.79 18.41 -19.59
N CYS A 230 24.67 19.15 -19.50
CA CYS A 230 24.53 20.50 -20.08
C CYS A 230 25.47 21.54 -19.47
N LYS A 231 25.98 21.31 -18.26
CA LYS A 231 26.80 22.24 -17.47
C LYS A 231 28.18 21.66 -17.12
N LYS A 232 28.60 20.63 -17.86
CA LYS A 232 29.83 19.86 -17.66
C LYS A 232 31.10 20.71 -17.54
N ASP A 233 31.15 21.85 -18.22
CA ASP A 233 32.30 22.74 -18.23
C ASP A 233 32.60 23.34 -16.83
N MET A 234 31.58 23.41 -15.97
CA MET A 234 31.68 23.96 -14.61
C MET A 234 31.57 22.90 -13.53
N VAL A 235 30.61 21.96 -13.66
CA VAL A 235 30.27 21.01 -12.60
C VAL A 235 30.01 19.64 -13.20
N THR A 236 30.58 18.59 -12.60
CA THR A 236 30.36 17.19 -12.97
C THR A 236 29.73 16.41 -11.83
N LEU A 237 28.65 15.66 -12.08
CA LEU A 237 28.05 14.78 -11.10
C LEU A 237 28.91 13.53 -10.88
N LYS A 238 29.25 13.25 -9.63
CA LYS A 238 29.99 12.05 -9.23
C LYS A 238 29.08 10.97 -8.67
N LYS A 239 28.12 11.36 -7.82
CA LYS A 239 27.20 10.43 -7.16
C LYS A 239 25.89 11.14 -6.80
N ALA A 240 24.78 10.42 -6.88
CA ALA A 240 23.48 10.85 -6.41
C ALA A 240 22.88 9.76 -5.51
N ASP A 241 22.64 10.09 -4.24
CA ASP A 241 22.01 9.19 -3.27
C ASP A 241 20.62 9.74 -2.90
N LEU A 242 19.60 8.89 -2.96
CA LEU A 242 18.24 9.22 -2.54
C LEU A 242 18.01 8.65 -1.13
N HIS A 243 17.48 9.48 -0.24
CA HIS A 243 17.07 9.13 1.11
C HIS A 243 15.56 9.26 1.21
N ASP A 244 14.87 8.14 1.34
CA ASP A 244 13.40 8.10 1.48
C ASP A 244 13.00 8.13 2.97
N TYR A 245 12.27 9.16 3.40
CA TYR A 245 11.69 9.30 4.74
C TYR A 245 10.16 9.25 4.73
N GLY A 246 9.57 8.76 3.65
CA GLY A 246 8.15 8.68 3.41
C GLY A 246 7.73 9.45 2.15
N PRO A 247 6.47 9.29 1.73
CA PRO A 247 5.98 9.83 0.46
C PRO A 247 6.05 11.37 0.38
N GLU A 248 6.02 12.07 1.51
CA GLU A 248 6.07 13.54 1.58
C GLU A 248 7.46 14.09 1.93
N SER A 249 8.44 13.23 2.26
CA SER A 249 9.77 13.65 2.71
C SER A 249 10.83 12.75 2.08
N ARG A 250 11.42 13.22 0.99
CA ARG A 250 12.50 12.55 0.26
C ARG A 250 13.62 13.53 -0.03
N ILE A 251 14.85 13.09 0.18
CA ILE A 251 16.05 13.94 0.09
C ILE A 251 17.02 13.34 -0.90
N ILE A 252 17.50 14.14 -1.85
CA ILE A 252 18.57 13.73 -2.77
C ILE A 252 19.87 14.42 -2.36
N SER A 253 20.89 13.63 -2.05
CA SER A 253 22.26 14.08 -1.81
C SER A 253 23.09 13.93 -3.09
N LEU A 254 23.62 15.05 -3.59
CA LEU A 254 24.42 15.08 -4.83
C LEU A 254 25.88 15.39 -4.50
N GLN A 255 26.79 14.49 -4.87
CA GLN A 255 28.22 14.75 -4.85
C GLN A 255 28.66 15.21 -6.21
N VAL A 256 29.27 16.40 -6.26
CA VAL A 256 29.69 17.04 -7.51
C VAL A 256 31.16 17.44 -7.45
N THR A 257 31.82 17.46 -8.60
CA THR A 257 33.18 17.96 -8.77
C THR A 257 33.10 19.28 -9.52
N VAL A 258 33.78 20.29 -8.99
CA VAL A 258 33.78 21.66 -9.53
C VAL A 258 35.08 21.89 -10.30
N ASN A 259 34.99 22.55 -11.44
CA ASN A 259 36.16 22.98 -12.20
C ASN A 259 36.93 24.07 -11.43
N PRO A 260 38.22 23.86 -11.08
CA PRO A 260 39.00 24.81 -10.27
C PRO A 260 39.26 26.15 -10.97
N VAL A 261 39.03 26.24 -12.29
CA VAL A 261 39.20 27.47 -13.06
C VAL A 261 38.02 28.44 -12.90
N CYS A 262 36.85 27.94 -12.49
CA CYS A 262 35.63 28.75 -12.38
C CYS A 262 35.61 29.60 -11.12
N SER A 263 35.00 30.78 -11.18
CA SER A 263 34.88 31.62 -9.99
C SER A 263 33.84 31.05 -9.01
N PRO A 264 34.00 31.26 -7.69
CA PRO A 264 33.01 30.80 -6.71
C PRO A 264 31.59 31.33 -6.95
N VAL A 265 31.47 32.54 -7.49
CA VAL A 265 30.17 33.16 -7.80
C VAL A 265 29.49 32.45 -8.97
N GLU A 266 30.24 32.15 -10.03
CA GLU A 266 29.74 31.43 -11.20
C GLU A 266 29.28 30.02 -10.84
N VAL A 267 30.06 29.33 -10.00
CA VAL A 267 29.72 28.00 -9.50
C VAL A 267 28.42 28.04 -8.68
N ASN A 268 28.28 28.98 -7.76
CA ASN A 268 27.06 29.11 -6.96
C ASN A 268 25.82 29.39 -7.83
N THR A 269 25.92 30.31 -8.81
CA THR A 269 24.81 30.58 -9.74
C THR A 269 24.46 29.35 -10.60
N CYS A 270 25.46 28.60 -11.04
CA CYS A 270 25.25 27.35 -11.77
C CYS A 270 24.52 26.31 -10.91
N MET A 271 24.92 26.18 -9.65
CA MET A 271 24.32 25.24 -8.69
C MET A 271 22.88 25.61 -8.31
N ASP A 272 22.58 26.89 -8.14
CA ASP A 272 21.20 27.37 -7.94
C ASP A 272 20.32 27.02 -9.15
N SER A 273 20.83 27.22 -10.37
CA SER A 273 20.13 26.83 -11.58
C SER A 273 19.93 25.32 -11.69
N ILE A 274 20.92 24.49 -11.33
CA ILE A 274 20.76 23.03 -11.26
C ILE A 274 19.68 22.66 -10.23
N SER A 275 19.66 23.32 -9.07
CA SER A 275 18.65 23.09 -8.03
C SER A 275 17.24 23.37 -8.54
N GLU A 276 17.04 24.45 -9.30
CA GLU A 276 15.75 24.76 -9.95
C GLU A 276 15.38 23.73 -11.02
N ASP A 277 16.33 23.33 -11.88
CA ASP A 277 16.10 22.35 -12.93
C ASP A 277 15.66 20.99 -12.35
N ILE A 278 16.30 20.53 -11.27
CA ILE A 278 15.93 19.26 -10.63
C ILE A 278 14.59 19.39 -9.88
N LYS A 279 14.29 20.54 -9.26
CA LYS A 279 12.95 20.79 -8.69
C LYS A 279 11.87 20.76 -9.76
N ALA A 280 12.16 21.27 -10.96
CA ALA A 280 11.24 21.25 -12.10
C ALA A 280 10.96 19.83 -12.63
N LEU A 281 11.87 18.87 -12.42
CA LEU A 281 11.59 17.46 -12.71
C LEU A 281 10.51 16.85 -11.79
N GLY A 282 10.11 17.54 -10.71
CA GLY A 282 9.09 17.09 -9.78
C GLY A 282 9.51 15.84 -8.99
N LEU A 283 10.81 15.59 -8.88
CA LEU A 283 11.32 14.31 -8.38
C LEU A 283 11.13 14.13 -6.86
N CYS A 284 11.24 15.18 -6.04
CA CYS A 284 11.09 15.12 -4.57
C CYS A 284 10.86 16.53 -3.94
N PRO A 285 10.18 16.64 -2.78
CA PRO A 285 9.86 17.93 -2.13
C PRO A 285 10.98 18.56 -1.27
N ALA A 286 12.05 17.84 -0.91
CA ALA A 286 13.10 18.39 -0.03
C ALA A 286 14.51 18.20 -0.62
N PHE A 287 15.05 19.25 -1.24
CA PHE A 287 16.46 19.30 -1.62
C PHE A 287 17.30 19.82 -0.45
N SER A 288 18.17 18.97 0.12
CA SER A 288 19.35 19.45 0.84
C SER A 288 20.58 19.06 0.02
N LEU A 289 21.16 20.05 -0.63
CA LEU A 289 22.32 19.86 -1.48
C LEU A 289 23.57 20.02 -0.61
N SER A 290 24.13 18.90 -0.14
CA SER A 290 25.39 18.89 0.59
C SER A 290 26.55 18.70 -0.40
N MET A 291 27.26 19.77 -0.72
CA MET A 291 28.45 19.71 -1.57
C MET A 291 29.70 19.56 -0.73
N GLU A 292 30.32 18.38 -0.80
CA GLU A 292 31.73 18.24 -0.44
C GLU A 292 32.57 18.71 -1.63
N GLN A 293 33.25 19.86 -1.47
CA GLN A 293 34.32 20.26 -2.36
C GLN A 293 35.51 19.31 -2.16
N ILE A 294 35.72 18.38 -3.09
CA ILE A 294 37.02 17.72 -3.22
C ILE A 294 37.92 18.68 -4.00
N LEU A 295 38.63 19.54 -3.27
CA LEU A 295 39.79 20.24 -3.82
C LEU A 295 40.83 19.17 -4.21
N VAL A 296 41.02 18.97 -5.52
CA VAL A 296 42.22 18.32 -6.06
C VAL A 296 43.19 19.43 -6.47
#